data_AF-A0A2E6WQA5-F1
#
_entry.id   AF-A0A2E6WQA5-F1
#
_cell.length_a   1.000
_cell.length_b   1.000
_cell.length_c   1.000
_cell.angle_alpha   90.00
_cell.angle_beta   90.00
_cell.angle_gamma   90.00
#
_symmetry.space_group_name_H-M   'P 1'
#
loop_
_entity.id
_entity.type
_entity.pdbx_description
1 polymer ?
#
loop_
_entity_poly.entity_id
_entity_poly.type
_entity_poly.pdbx_seq_one_letter_code
_entity_poly.pdbx_strand_id
1 'polypeptide(L)'
;MNNTKKPWTFITNHGLVLSYIFKNPSHTAREISNEIGITERTTHNIIIDLESVGYIIKQKQGRKNLYTINTNLPLRHHSKQDIIVDDLLHAINSSHTE
;
A
#
# COMPACT_ATOMS: atom_id res chain seq x y z
N MET A 1 29.51 13.02 -7.79
CA MET A 1 28.93 12.82 -6.44
C MET A 1 27.46 13.22 -6.55
N ASN A 2 26.59 12.31 -6.96
CA ASN A 2 25.22 12.67 -7.34
C ASN A 2 24.35 12.57 -6.08
N ASN A 3 24.08 13.72 -5.48
CA ASN A 3 23.17 13.87 -4.36
C ASN A 3 21.74 13.60 -4.83
N THR A 4 21.38 12.33 -4.98
CA THR A 4 20.01 11.89 -5.25
C THR A 4 19.18 12.00 -3.98
N LYS A 5 18.91 13.24 -3.55
CA LYS A 5 17.87 13.47 -2.55
C LYS A 5 16.58 12.90 -3.12
N LYS A 6 16.03 11.88 -2.44
CA LYS A 6 14.71 11.34 -2.75
C LYS A 6 13.73 12.54 -2.78
N PRO A 7 12.98 12.75 -3.87
CA PRO A 7 11.98 13.80 -3.90
C PRO A 7 10.99 13.57 -2.75
N TRP A 8 10.59 14.64 -2.08
CA TRP A 8 9.64 14.54 -0.98
C TRP A 8 8.26 14.21 -1.56
N THR A 9 7.59 13.20 -0.97
CA THR A 9 6.24 12.78 -1.34
C THR A 9 5.29 13.02 -0.18
N PHE A 10 4.03 13.37 -0.50
CA PHE A 10 2.97 13.52 0.50
C PHE A 10 2.55 12.16 1.09
N ILE A 11 2.57 11.11 0.26
CA ILE A 11 2.18 9.76 0.64
C ILE A 11 3.44 8.94 0.91
N THR A 12 3.45 8.21 2.03
CA THR A 12 4.51 7.28 2.37
C THR A 12 4.49 6.07 1.45
N ASN A 13 5.61 5.33 1.36
CA ASN A 13 5.63 4.08 0.59
C ASN A 13 4.60 3.06 1.11
N HIS A 14 4.33 3.01 2.42
CA HIS A 14 3.27 2.16 2.97
C HIS A 14 1.89 2.52 2.42
N GLY A 15 1.56 3.82 2.36
CA GLY A 15 0.30 4.28 1.77
C GLY A 15 0.20 3.98 0.27
N LEU A 16 1.28 4.19 -0.48
CA LEU A 16 1.33 3.89 -1.91
C LEU A 16 1.18 2.39 -2.21
N VAL A 17 1.90 1.54 -1.48
CA VAL A 17 1.79 0.07 -1.61
C VAL A 17 0.40 -0.41 -1.26
N LEU A 18 -0.17 0.06 -0.14
CA LEU A 18 -1.52 -0.31 0.27
C LEU A 18 -2.57 0.11 -0.78
N SER A 19 -2.45 1.34 -1.31
CA SER A 19 -3.32 1.86 -2.37
C SER A 19 -3.21 1.04 -3.66
N TYR A 20 -2.01 0.61 -4.03
CA TYR A 20 -1.82 -0.19 -5.22
C TYR A 20 -2.41 -1.60 -5.06
N ILE A 21 -2.20 -2.23 -3.90
CA ILE A 21 -2.76 -3.55 -3.58
C ILE A 21 -4.29 -3.50 -3.60
N PHE A 22 -4.90 -2.41 -3.15
CA PHE A 22 -6.35 -2.21 -3.21
C PHE A 22 -6.91 -2.32 -4.63
N LYS A 23 -6.22 -1.72 -5.61
CA LYS A 23 -6.59 -1.81 -7.03
C LYS A 23 -6.19 -3.13 -7.68
N ASN A 24 -5.08 -3.73 -7.26
CA ASN A 24 -4.47 -4.89 -7.91
C ASN A 24 -4.14 -6.01 -6.91
N PRO A 25 -5.15 -6.65 -6.29
CA PRO A 25 -4.93 -7.58 -5.18
C PRO A 25 -4.18 -8.86 -5.56
N SER A 26 -4.09 -9.21 -6.85
CA SER A 26 -3.42 -10.42 -7.34
C SER A 26 -1.99 -10.18 -7.83
N HIS A 27 -1.51 -8.94 -7.80
CA HIS A 27 -0.16 -8.59 -8.23
C HIS A 27 0.89 -9.04 -7.21
N THR A 28 2.03 -9.48 -7.73
CA THR A 28 3.20 -9.92 -6.96
C THR A 28 3.96 -8.72 -6.39
N ALA A 29 4.76 -8.95 -5.34
CA ALA A 29 5.64 -7.93 -4.76
C ALA A 29 6.55 -7.26 -5.81
N ARG A 30 6.97 -8.00 -6.83
CA ARG A 30 7.75 -7.49 -7.96
C ARG A 30 6.97 -6.51 -8.83
N GLU A 31 5.74 -6.87 -9.21
CA GLU A 31 4.85 -5.98 -9.98
C GLU A 31 4.56 -4.70 -9.21
N ILE A 32 4.24 -4.83 -7.90
CA ILE A 32 4.02 -3.70 -6.99
C ILE A 32 5.27 -2.81 -6.92
N SER A 33 6.45 -3.40 -6.76
CA SER A 33 7.70 -2.63 -6.63
C SER A 33 8.04 -1.84 -7.88
N ASN A 34 7.78 -2.43 -9.05
CA ASN A 34 8.03 -1.80 -10.34
C ASN A 34 7.10 -0.61 -10.56
N GLU A 35 5.82 -0.73 -10.20
CA GLU A 35 4.88 0.39 -10.32
C GLU A 35 5.24 1.55 -9.37
N ILE A 36 5.49 1.23 -8.10
CA ILE A 36 5.73 2.24 -7.06
C ILE A 36 7.13 2.88 -7.19
N GLY A 37 8.06 2.26 -7.92
CA GLY A 37 9.42 2.76 -8.08
C GLY A 37 10.29 2.56 -6.83
N ILE A 38 10.05 1.47 -6.09
CA ILE A 38 10.86 1.06 -4.93
C ILE A 38 11.46 -0.31 -5.15
N THR A 39 12.40 -0.73 -4.29
CA THR A 39 12.98 -2.06 -4.43
C THR A 39 11.97 -3.15 -4.05
N GLU A 40 12.10 -4.33 -4.66
CA GLU A 40 11.29 -5.51 -4.32
C GLU A 40 11.43 -5.87 -2.84
N ARG A 41 12.64 -5.77 -2.28
CA ARG A 41 12.90 -5.94 -0.84
C ARG A 41 12.13 -4.94 0.03
N THR A 42 12.12 -3.67 -0.35
CA THR A 42 11.33 -2.63 0.36
C THR A 42 9.85 -2.97 0.32
N THR A 43 9.35 -3.40 -0.83
CA THR A 43 7.94 -3.79 -0.99
C THR A 43 7.58 -4.99 -0.12
N HIS A 44 8.44 -6.02 -0.08
CA HIS A 44 8.25 -7.15 0.81
C HIS A 44 8.19 -6.75 2.29
N ASN A 45 9.12 -5.90 2.74
CA ASN A 45 9.10 -5.42 4.14
C ASN A 45 7.81 -4.66 4.45
N ILE A 46 7.36 -3.79 3.53
CA ILE A 46 6.10 -3.05 3.70
C ILE A 46 4.90 -4.00 3.78
N ILE A 47 4.83 -5.03 2.93
CA ILE A 47 3.76 -6.02 2.97
C ILE A 47 3.76 -6.76 4.32
N ILE A 48 4.93 -7.15 4.83
CA ILE A 48 5.07 -7.79 6.14
C ILE A 48 4.60 -6.85 7.25
N ASP A 49 5.01 -5.57 7.21
CA ASP A 49 4.57 -4.57 8.19
C ASP A 49 3.04 -4.44 8.18
N LEU A 50 2.43 -4.29 6.99
CA LEU A 50 0.98 -4.14 6.83
C LEU A 50 0.21 -5.40 7.25
N GLU A 51 0.75 -6.60 6.98
CA GLU A 51 0.19 -7.88 7.43
C GLU A 51 0.27 -8.02 8.95
N SER A 52 1.41 -7.69 9.55
CA SER A 52 1.64 -7.80 11.00
C SER A 52 0.67 -6.97 11.84
N VAL A 53 0.15 -5.89 11.25
CA VAL A 53 -0.78 -4.96 11.90
C VAL A 53 -2.22 -5.13 11.43
N GLY A 54 -2.48 -6.10 10.55
CA GLY A 54 -3.82 -6.51 10.11
C GLY A 54 -4.42 -5.72 8.95
N TYR A 55 -3.70 -4.79 8.31
CA TYR A 55 -4.20 -4.08 7.13
C TYR A 55 -4.32 -4.97 5.90
N ILE A 56 -3.46 -5.98 5.79
CA ILE A 56 -3.46 -6.92 4.67
C ILE A 56 -3.56 -8.34 5.19
N ILE A 57 -4.38 -9.14 4.53
CA ILE A 57 -4.42 -10.59 4.68
C ILE A 57 -3.91 -11.19 3.38
N LYS A 58 -2.88 -12.02 3.48
CA LYS A 58 -2.30 -12.74 2.35
C LYS A 58 -2.89 -14.14 2.26
N GLN A 59 -3.50 -14.47 1.14
CA GLN A 59 -4.02 -15.81 0.84
C GLN A 59 -3.28 -16.40 -0.36
N LYS A 60 -2.86 -17.66 -0.26
CA LYS A 60 -2.21 -18.35 -1.38
C LYS A 60 -3.28 -18.89 -2.33
N GLN A 61 -3.28 -18.41 -3.57
CA GLN A 61 -4.16 -18.89 -4.64
C GLN A 61 -3.32 -19.57 -5.73
N GLY A 62 -3.09 -20.87 -5.56
CA GLY A 62 -2.23 -21.66 -6.45
C GLY A 62 -0.77 -21.20 -6.42
N ARG A 63 -0.28 -20.66 -7.56
CA ARG A 63 1.09 -20.14 -7.71
C ARG A 63 1.22 -18.65 -7.35
N LYS A 64 0.10 -17.93 -7.17
CA LYS A 64 0.08 -16.50 -6.86
C LYS A 64 -0.41 -16.26 -5.42
N ASN A 65 -0.10 -15.08 -4.91
CA ASN A 65 -0.72 -14.57 -3.69
C ASN A 65 -1.90 -13.67 -4.09
N LEU A 66 -2.96 -13.73 -3.32
CA LEU A 66 -4.07 -12.80 -3.35
C LEU A 66 -4.06 -12.03 -2.03
N TYR A 67 -4.03 -10.71 -2.12
CA TYR A 67 -4.04 -9.81 -0.98
C TYR A 67 -5.45 -9.27 -0.79
N THR A 68 -5.96 -9.32 0.44
CA THR A 68 -7.21 -8.67 0.84
C THR A 68 -6.88 -7.56 1.83
N ILE A 69 -7.47 -6.37 1.65
CA ILE A 69 -7.28 -5.25 2.56
C ILE A 69 -8.40 -5.22 3.58
N ASN A 70 -8.04 -5.03 4.85
CA ASN A 70 -9.00 -4.74 5.90
C ASN A 70 -9.28 -3.23 5.94
N THR A 71 -10.31 -2.82 5.20
CA THR A 71 -10.71 -1.41 5.04
C THR A 71 -11.31 -0.79 6.30
N ASN A 72 -11.71 -1.61 7.28
CA ASN A 72 -12.32 -1.17 8.54
C ASN A 72 -11.30 -0.73 9.60
N LEU A 73 -10.00 -0.85 9.32
CA LEU A 73 -8.97 -0.41 10.26
C LEU A 73 -8.78 1.11 10.18
N PRO A 74 -8.69 1.81 11.34
CA PRO A 74 -8.45 3.24 11.38
C PRO A 74 -7.03 3.56 10.93
N LEU A 75 -6.81 4.73 10.34
CA LEU A 75 -5.46 5.20 10.01
C LEU A 75 -4.58 5.22 11.27
N ARG A 76 -3.35 4.71 11.14
CA ARG A 76 -2.31 4.75 12.20
C ARG A 76 -1.82 6.19 12.44
N HIS A 77 -2.67 7.04 13.01
CA HIS A 77 -2.27 8.34 13.54
C HIS A 77 -3.16 8.67 14.75
N HIS A 78 -2.53 8.97 15.89
CA HIS A 78 -3.19 9.22 17.18
C HIS A 78 -4.29 10.30 17.10
N SER A 79 -4.15 11.27 16.20
CA SER A 79 -5.14 12.36 16.01
C SER A 79 -6.30 12.04 15.06
N LYS A 80 -6.28 10.90 14.34
CA LYS A 80 -7.23 10.60 13.25
C LYS A 80 -7.80 9.18 13.35
N GLN A 81 -8.13 8.74 14.55
CA GLN A 81 -8.70 7.41 14.82
C GLN A 81 -10.09 7.21 14.19
N ASP A 82 -10.78 8.30 13.84
CA ASP A 82 -12.11 8.26 13.24
C ASP A 82 -12.10 8.10 11.71
N ILE A 83 -10.93 8.14 11.06
CA ILE A 83 -10.81 7.96 9.61
C ILE A 83 -10.36 6.53 9.33
N ILE A 84 -11.21 5.77 8.65
CA ILE A 84 -10.90 4.42 8.20
C ILE A 84 -9.98 4.46 6.99
N VAL A 85 -9.18 3.41 6.82
CA VAL A 85 -8.24 3.33 5.69
C VAL A 85 -8.98 3.31 4.34
N ASP A 86 -10.24 2.88 4.31
CA ASP A 86 -11.12 2.95 3.14
C ASP A 86 -11.23 4.37 2.56
N ASP A 87 -11.53 5.36 3.40
CA ASP A 87 -11.72 6.76 2.96
C ASP A 87 -10.45 7.30 2.30
N LEU A 88 -9.29 6.98 2.88
CA LEU A 88 -8.00 7.36 2.31
C LEU A 88 -7.77 6.68 0.97
N LEU A 89 -8.05 5.37 0.88
CA LEU A 89 -7.87 4.61 -0.35
C LEU A 89 -8.79 5.15 -1.44
N HIS A 90 -10.04 5.46 -1.13
CA HIS A 90 -10.95 6.11 -2.07
C HIS A 90 -10.43 7.49 -2.50
N ALA A 91 -9.99 8.34 -1.57
CA ALA A 91 -9.45 9.67 -1.89
C ALA A 91 -8.20 9.62 -2.80
N ILE A 92 -7.27 8.70 -2.56
CA ILE A 92 -6.07 8.53 -3.39
C ILE A 92 -6.42 7.96 -4.77
N ASN A 93 -7.42 7.09 -4.83
CA ASN A 93 -7.77 6.34 -6.03
C ASN A 93 -8.88 6.97 -6.87
N SER A 94 -9.50 8.06 -6.39
CA SER A 94 -10.52 8.81 -7.11
C SER A 94 -9.93 9.38 -8.39
N SER A 95 -10.39 8.88 -9.54
CA SER A 95 -10.27 9.61 -10.80
C SER A 95 -11.02 10.92 -10.61
N HIS A 96 -10.37 12.08 -10.75
CA HIS A 96 -11.10 13.33 -10.92
C HIS A 96 -11.81 13.22 -12.27
N THR A 97 -13.06 12.77 -12.25
CA THR A 97 -13.93 12.80 -13.43
C THR A 97 -14.41 14.24 -13.55
N GLU A 98 -13.70 15.03 -14.36
CA GLU A 98 -14.23 16.29 -14.91
C GLU A 98 -15.28 16.01 -15.99
#